data_AF-A0A2S9WYK5-F1
#
_entry.id   AF-A0A2S9WYK5-F1
#
_cell.length_a   1.000
_cell.length_b   1.000
_cell.length_c   1.000
_cell.angle_alpha   90.00
_cell.angle_beta   90.00
_cell.angle_gamma   90.00
#
_symmetry.space_group_name_H-M   'P 1'
#
loop_
_entity.id
_entity.type
_entity.pdbx_description
1 polymer ?
#
loop_
_entity_poly.entity_id
_entity_poly.type
_entity_poly.pdbx_seq_one_letter_code
_entity_poly.pdbx_strand_id
1 'polypeptide(L)'
;MGRVLLAAMLAFIAGVLLGRSWMEDEALRQSQAQREAWQKRWQEQERGNAALARQLTDEALRRQSAVLSLERNLEDYRHRFRQRVLLPGAWRLQHDAAARLSAAAQPAAVASDAARPVDDLAALETITGNYAQCQEWRAALIGWQQWHQQLSAPIASP
;
A
#
# COMPACT_ATOMS: atom_id res chain seq x y z
N MET A 1 -77.11 -21.19 -18.19
CA MET A 1 -75.80 -20.61 -18.55
C MET A 1 -75.17 -19.77 -17.43
N GLY A 2 -75.91 -18.93 -16.68
CA GLY A 2 -75.32 -18.03 -15.67
C GLY A 2 -74.53 -18.70 -14.51
N ARG A 3 -74.93 -19.89 -14.04
CA ARG A 3 -74.21 -20.60 -12.97
C ARG A 3 -72.81 -21.10 -13.38
N VAL A 4 -72.65 -21.49 -14.64
CA VAL A 4 -71.36 -21.98 -15.17
C VAL A 4 -70.38 -20.81 -15.35
N LEU A 5 -70.86 -19.67 -15.84
CA LEU A 5 -70.08 -18.43 -15.92
C LEU A 5 -69.64 -17.94 -14.53
N LEU A 6 -70.53 -17.98 -13.53
CA LEU A 6 -70.19 -17.59 -12.16
C LEU A 6 -69.09 -18.48 -11.56
N ALA A 7 -69.20 -19.80 -11.74
CA ALA A 7 -68.19 -20.76 -11.27
C ALA A 7 -66.83 -20.56 -11.96
N ALA A 8 -66.84 -20.34 -13.28
CA ALA A 8 -65.61 -20.06 -14.04
C ALA A 8 -64.96 -18.74 -13.59
N MET A 9 -65.75 -17.71 -13.33
CA MET A 9 -65.24 -16.41 -12.87
C MET A 9 -64.64 -16.50 -11.46
N LEU A 10 -65.28 -17.25 -10.54
CA LEU A 10 -64.74 -17.49 -9.20
C LEU A 10 -63.43 -18.29 -9.22
N ALA A 11 -63.33 -19.31 -10.07
CA ALA A 11 -62.10 -20.08 -10.24
C ALA A 11 -60.95 -19.22 -10.80
N PHE A 12 -61.25 -18.34 -11.76
CA PHE A 12 -60.28 -17.38 -12.29
C PHE A 12 -59.80 -16.39 -11.22
N ILE A 13 -60.72 -15.80 -10.45
CA ILE A 13 -60.39 -14.89 -9.35
C ILE A 13 -59.53 -15.60 -8.30
N ALA A 14 -59.89 -16.83 -7.90
CA ALA A 14 -59.11 -17.61 -6.96
C ALA A 14 -57.69 -17.90 -7.49
N GLY A 15 -57.56 -18.26 -8.77
CA GLY A 15 -56.26 -18.49 -9.41
C GLY A 15 -55.38 -17.23 -9.45
N VAL A 16 -55.96 -16.06 -9.74
CA VAL A 16 -55.24 -14.77 -9.74
C VAL A 16 -54.77 -14.41 -8.33
N LEU A 17 -55.61 -14.60 -7.30
CA LEU A 17 -55.24 -14.31 -5.91
C LEU A 17 -54.11 -15.23 -5.41
N LEU A 18 -54.20 -16.54 -5.69
CA LEU A 18 -53.17 -17.53 -5.35
C LEU A 18 -51.85 -17.27 -6.06
N GLY A 19 -51.90 -16.92 -7.35
CA GLY A 19 -50.70 -16.57 -8.12
C GLY A 19 -50.02 -15.32 -7.58
N ARG A 20 -50.81 -14.30 -7.22
CA ARG A 20 -50.30 -13.05 -6.65
C ARG A 20 -49.66 -13.26 -5.27
N SER A 21 -50.30 -14.01 -4.37
CA SER A 21 -49.72 -14.30 -3.05
C SER A 21 -48.41 -15.09 -3.17
N TRP A 22 -48.34 -16.04 -4.12
CA TRP A 22 -47.12 -16.80 -4.36
C TRP A 22 -45.96 -15.94 -4.89
N MET A 23 -46.25 -14.99 -5.79
CA MET A 23 -45.24 -14.04 -6.27
C MET A 23 -44.79 -13.06 -5.17
N GLU A 24 -45.71 -12.60 -4.32
CA GLU A 24 -45.38 -11.74 -3.17
C GLU A 24 -44.49 -12.49 -2.16
N ASP A 25 -44.81 -13.74 -1.84
CA ASP A 25 -43.99 -14.60 -0.96
C ASP A 25 -42.59 -14.83 -1.54
N GLU A 26 -42.48 -15.12 -2.84
CA GLU A 26 -41.20 -15.34 -3.49
C GLU A 26 -40.36 -14.05 -3.56
N ALA A 27 -40.99 -12.90 -3.84
CA ALA A 27 -40.32 -11.60 -3.81
C ALA A 27 -39.81 -11.25 -2.40
N LEU A 28 -40.58 -11.57 -1.36
CA LEU A 28 -40.17 -11.39 0.04
C LEU A 28 -38.95 -12.26 0.36
N ARG A 29 -38.96 -13.55 0.00
CA ARG A 29 -37.83 -14.47 0.18
C ARG A 29 -36.58 -13.99 -0.55
N GLN A 30 -36.71 -13.55 -1.81
CA GLN A 30 -35.60 -13.00 -2.56
C GLN A 30 -35.04 -11.73 -1.90
N SER A 31 -35.91 -10.83 -1.41
CA SER A 31 -35.46 -9.62 -0.72
C SER A 31 -34.74 -9.93 0.60
N GLN A 32 -35.17 -10.98 1.32
CA GLN A 32 -34.53 -11.44 2.55
C GLN A 32 -33.16 -12.05 2.23
N ALA A 33 -33.10 -12.96 1.26
CA ALA A 33 -31.84 -13.56 0.80
C ALA A 33 -30.83 -12.50 0.31
N GLN A 34 -31.29 -11.47 -0.41
CA GLN A 34 -30.43 -10.36 -0.83
C GLN A 34 -29.90 -9.55 0.35
N ARG A 35 -30.74 -9.26 1.36
CA ARG A 35 -30.32 -8.56 2.59
C ARG A 35 -29.30 -9.38 3.37
N GLU A 36 -29.53 -10.67 3.54
CA GLU A 36 -28.59 -11.57 4.22
C GLU A 36 -27.26 -11.68 3.46
N ALA A 37 -27.30 -11.82 2.13
CA ALA A 37 -26.09 -11.85 1.30
C ALA A 37 -25.32 -10.53 1.35
N TRP A 38 -26.03 -9.39 1.40
CA TRP A 38 -25.41 -8.08 1.57
C TRP A 38 -24.76 -7.95 2.96
N GLN A 39 -25.47 -8.34 4.02
CA GLN A 39 -24.94 -8.32 5.39
C GLN A 39 -23.71 -9.21 5.55
N LYS A 40 -23.72 -10.41 4.97
CA LYS A 40 -22.56 -11.32 4.99
C LYS A 40 -21.34 -10.70 4.31
N ARG A 41 -21.53 -10.15 3.10
CA ARG A 41 -20.44 -9.46 2.36
C ARG A 41 -19.90 -8.27 3.13
N TRP A 42 -20.77 -7.48 3.75
CA TRP A 42 -20.38 -6.36 4.59
C TRP A 42 -19.53 -6.80 5.79
N GLN A 43 -19.97 -7.83 6.51
CA GLN A 43 -19.23 -8.38 7.65
C GLN A 43 -17.86 -8.96 7.23
N GLU A 44 -17.79 -9.64 6.09
CA GLU A 44 -16.54 -10.14 5.53
C GLU A 44 -15.58 -9.01 5.17
N GLN A 45 -16.10 -7.94 4.55
CA GLN A 45 -15.34 -6.74 4.23
C GLN A 45 -14.83 -6.04 5.49
N GLU A 46 -15.66 -5.86 6.52
CA GLU A 46 -15.24 -5.28 7.80
C GLU A 46 -14.17 -6.11 8.49
N ARG A 47 -14.30 -7.44 8.49
CA ARG A 47 -13.27 -8.35 9.03
C ARG A 47 -11.96 -8.23 8.26
N GLY A 48 -12.02 -8.20 6.93
CA GLY A 48 -10.86 -7.98 6.07
C GLY A 48 -10.18 -6.65 6.34
N ASN A 49 -10.95 -5.57 6.43
CA ASN A 49 -10.46 -4.23 6.75
C ASN A 49 -9.83 -4.17 8.14
N ALA A 50 -10.44 -4.79 9.15
CA ALA A 50 -9.90 -4.86 10.50
C ALA A 50 -8.61 -5.67 10.56
N ALA A 51 -8.52 -6.78 9.82
CA ALA A 51 -7.29 -7.57 9.72
C ALA A 51 -6.17 -6.78 9.04
N LEU A 52 -6.48 -6.08 7.94
CA LEU A 52 -5.53 -5.22 7.23
C LEU A 52 -5.04 -4.07 8.14
N ALA A 53 -5.95 -3.40 8.86
CA ALA A 53 -5.59 -2.35 9.79
C ALA A 53 -4.61 -2.83 10.87
N ARG A 54 -4.85 -4.02 11.45
CA ARG A 54 -3.94 -4.65 12.41
C ARG A 54 -2.56 -4.96 11.80
N GLN A 55 -2.53 -5.49 10.58
CA GLN A 55 -1.26 -5.75 9.88
C GLN A 55 -0.46 -4.47 9.68
N LEU A 56 -1.11 -3.38 9.25
CA LEU A 56 -0.46 -2.09 9.07
C LEU A 56 0.06 -1.52 10.39
N THR A 57 -0.69 -1.64 11.49
CA THR A 57 -0.21 -1.21 12.81
C THR A 57 0.97 -2.03 13.31
N ASP A 58 0.93 -3.36 13.12
CA ASP A 58 2.01 -4.26 13.53
C ASP A 58 3.29 -4.02 12.70
N GLU A 59 3.14 -3.73 11.41
CA GLU A 59 4.27 -3.33 10.57
C GLU A 59 4.84 -1.97 10.98
N ALA A 60 4.00 -0.98 11.29
CA ALA A 60 4.45 0.32 11.76
C ALA A 60 5.23 0.21 13.08
N LEU A 61 4.72 -0.56 14.05
CA LEU A 61 5.39 -0.84 15.31
C LEU A 61 6.73 -1.56 15.11
N ARG A 62 6.78 -2.57 14.22
CA ARG A 62 8.03 -3.28 13.88
C ARG A 62 9.06 -2.35 13.24
N ARG A 63 8.64 -1.45 12.35
CA ARG A 63 9.53 -0.45 11.75
C ARG A 63 10.06 0.52 12.80
N GLN A 64 9.19 1.02 13.68
CA GLN A 64 9.59 1.93 14.76
C GLN A 64 10.59 1.27 15.72
N SER A 65 10.33 0.03 16.14
CA SER A 65 11.25 -0.68 17.03
C SER A 65 12.60 -0.96 16.39
N ALA A 66 12.62 -1.27 15.07
CA ALA A 66 13.85 -1.43 14.32
C ALA A 66 14.67 -0.13 14.26
N VAL A 67 14.01 1.01 13.99
CA VAL A 67 14.67 2.34 13.98
C VAL A 67 15.28 2.65 15.34
N LEU A 68 14.52 2.52 16.43
CA LEU A 68 15.02 2.75 17.78
C LEU A 68 16.20 1.83 18.13
N SER A 69 16.17 0.58 17.64
CA SER A 69 17.30 -0.34 17.82
C SER A 69 18.55 0.12 17.07
N LEU A 70 18.40 0.61 15.85
CA LEU A 70 19.52 1.12 15.06
C LEU A 70 20.13 2.38 15.69
N GLU A 71 19.29 3.30 16.17
CA GLU A 71 19.74 4.51 16.88
C GLU A 71 20.55 4.17 18.14
N ARG A 72 20.05 3.24 18.96
CA ARG A 72 20.80 2.75 20.12
C ARG A 72 22.13 2.10 19.73
N ASN A 73 22.14 1.26 18.71
CA ASN A 73 23.36 0.61 18.23
C ASN A 73 24.39 1.63 17.71
N LEU A 74 23.93 2.67 17.02
CA LEU A 74 24.79 3.76 16.54
C LEU A 74 25.40 4.55 17.70
N GLU A 75 24.60 4.84 18.74
CA GLU A 75 25.09 5.55 19.92
C GLU A 75 26.10 4.71 20.71
N ASP A 76 25.82 3.42 20.90
CA ASP A 76 26.76 2.47 21.47
C ASP A 76 28.07 2.43 20.67
N TYR A 77 27.98 2.38 19.34
CA TYR A 77 29.15 2.39 18.46
C TYR A 77 29.97 3.68 18.62
N ARG A 78 29.32 4.84 18.63
CA ARG A 78 29.94 6.16 18.80
C ARG A 78 30.74 6.25 20.09
N HIS A 79 30.23 5.71 21.18
CA HIS A 79 30.83 5.80 22.51
C HIS A 79 31.87 4.72 22.82
N ARG A 80 31.63 3.46 22.40
CA ARG A 80 32.48 2.33 22.76
C ARG A 80 33.73 2.23 21.90
N PHE A 81 33.66 2.65 20.64
CA PHE A 81 34.80 2.61 19.72
C PHE A 81 35.43 4.00 19.61
N ARG A 82 36.60 4.16 20.26
CA ARG A 82 37.39 5.41 20.24
C ARG A 82 38.41 5.45 19.10
N GLN A 83 38.89 4.28 18.67
CA GLN A 83 39.71 4.17 17.47
C GLN A 83 38.79 4.23 16.25
N ARG A 84 39.07 5.16 15.34
CA ARG A 84 38.34 5.38 14.11
C ARG A 84 39.05 4.69 12.96
N VAL A 85 38.30 3.98 12.12
CA VAL A 85 38.81 3.49 10.84
C VAL A 85 38.84 4.67 9.87
N LEU A 86 39.98 4.91 9.23
CA LEU A 86 40.09 5.93 8.18
C LEU A 86 39.89 5.29 6.81
N LEU A 87 38.96 5.82 6.05
CA LEU A 87 38.69 5.47 4.67
C LEU A 87 39.32 6.51 3.73
N PRO A 88 39.82 6.10 2.55
CA PRO A 88 40.32 7.05 1.55
C PRO A 88 39.24 8.07 1.18
N GLY A 89 39.61 9.35 1.04
CA GLY A 89 38.62 10.38 0.67
C GLY A 89 37.92 10.12 -0.66
N ALA A 90 38.62 9.43 -1.58
CA ALA A 90 38.09 8.95 -2.84
C ALA A 90 36.89 8.01 -2.69
N TRP A 91 36.87 7.19 -1.64
CA TRP A 91 35.76 6.28 -1.34
C TRP A 91 34.45 7.06 -1.16
N ARG A 92 34.49 8.16 -0.38
CA ARG A 92 33.32 9.03 -0.18
C ARG A 92 32.83 9.63 -1.49
N LEU A 93 33.74 10.17 -2.28
CA LEU A 93 33.40 10.81 -3.57
C LEU A 93 32.75 9.81 -4.54
N GLN A 94 33.23 8.56 -4.57
CA GLN A 94 32.65 7.50 -5.39
C GLN A 94 31.24 7.13 -4.92
N HIS A 95 31.01 7.04 -3.60
CA HIS A 95 29.68 6.79 -3.04
C HIS A 95 28.69 7.92 -3.36
N ASP A 96 29.10 9.18 -3.20
CA ASP A 96 28.28 10.34 -3.55
C ASP A 96 27.95 10.39 -5.04
N ALA A 97 28.92 10.08 -5.90
CA ALA A 97 28.71 10.05 -7.35
C ALA A 97 27.73 8.94 -7.74
N ALA A 98 27.86 7.75 -7.14
CA ALA A 98 26.96 6.63 -7.39
C ALA A 98 25.52 6.96 -6.96
N ALA A 99 25.34 7.62 -5.82
CA ALA A 99 24.03 8.04 -5.33
C ALA A 99 23.34 9.02 -6.29
N ARG A 100 24.11 9.86 -6.99
CA ARG A 100 23.58 10.91 -7.87
C ARG A 100 23.36 10.51 -9.32
N LEU A 101 23.75 9.30 -9.73
CA LEU A 101 23.68 8.82 -11.12
C LEU A 101 24.26 9.80 -12.15
N SER A 102 25.23 10.62 -11.75
CA SER A 102 25.87 11.55 -12.69
C SER A 102 26.76 10.75 -13.63
N ALA A 103 26.35 10.60 -14.89
CA ALA A 103 27.13 9.98 -15.96
C ALA A 103 28.47 10.69 -16.23
N ALA A 104 28.70 11.87 -15.64
CA ALA A 104 30.01 12.49 -15.54
C ALA A 104 30.83 11.89 -14.38
N ALA A 105 30.86 10.56 -14.28
CA ALA A 105 31.88 9.84 -13.54
C ALA A 105 33.22 10.06 -14.27
N GLN A 106 33.76 11.26 -14.10
CA GLN A 106 35.15 11.58 -14.43
C GLN A 106 36.02 10.52 -13.76
N PRO A 107 37.13 10.09 -14.40
CA PRO A 107 37.97 9.05 -13.84
C PRO A 107 38.36 9.47 -12.42
N ALA A 108 37.90 8.68 -11.45
CA ALA A 108 38.10 8.93 -10.02
C ALA A 108 39.57 9.16 -9.66
N ALA A 109 40.51 8.79 -10.53
CA ALA A 109 41.94 8.86 -10.33
C ALA A 109 42.49 10.27 -10.01
N VAL A 110 42.00 11.36 -10.61
CA VAL A 110 42.66 12.68 -10.48
C VAL A 110 42.16 13.50 -9.28
N ALA A 111 40.88 13.35 -8.89
CA ALA A 111 40.34 13.98 -7.68
C ALA A 111 40.52 13.12 -6.41
N SER A 112 40.83 11.83 -6.58
CA SER A 112 41.06 10.85 -5.49
C SER A 112 42.24 11.22 -4.60
N ASP A 113 43.33 11.72 -5.17
CA ASP A 113 44.57 12.03 -4.42
C ASP A 113 44.47 13.31 -3.57
N ALA A 114 43.51 14.20 -3.83
CA ALA A 114 43.30 15.43 -3.06
C ALA A 114 42.19 15.32 -2.00
N ALA A 115 41.40 14.24 -2.03
CA ALA A 115 40.28 14.07 -1.12
C ALA A 115 40.79 13.65 0.27
N ARG A 116 40.47 14.46 1.29
CA ARG A 116 40.84 14.14 2.67
C ARG A 116 40.22 12.80 3.10
N PRO A 117 40.99 11.91 3.76
CA PRO A 117 40.45 10.73 4.40
C PRO A 117 39.28 11.09 5.34
N VAL A 118 38.33 10.17 5.46
CA VAL A 118 37.17 10.30 6.35
C VAL A 118 37.16 9.17 7.35
N ASP A 119 36.67 9.42 8.56
CA ASP A 119 36.46 8.36 9.52
C ASP A 119 35.20 7.53 9.21
N ASP A 120 35.08 6.39 9.88
CA ASP A 120 33.95 5.47 9.80
C ASP A 120 32.59 6.11 10.08
N LEU A 121 32.50 7.06 11.01
CA LEU A 121 31.27 7.80 11.31
C LEU A 121 30.88 8.72 10.15
N ALA A 122 31.81 9.52 9.64
CA ALA A 122 31.58 10.37 8.47
C ALA A 122 31.26 9.53 7.21
N ALA A 123 31.85 8.34 7.09
CA ALA A 123 31.52 7.39 6.04
C ALA A 123 30.10 6.83 6.18
N LEU A 124 29.67 6.50 7.39
CA LEU A 124 28.31 6.05 7.67
C LEU A 124 27.26 7.15 7.43
N GLU A 125 27.57 8.40 7.80
CA GLU A 125 26.73 9.56 7.47
C GLU A 125 26.60 9.75 5.95
N THR A 126 27.70 9.61 5.21
CA THR A 126 27.71 9.66 3.75
C THR A 126 26.78 8.61 3.15
N ILE A 127 26.93 7.34 3.55
CA ILE A 127 26.07 6.25 3.07
C ILE A 127 24.60 6.54 3.41
N THR A 128 24.33 6.92 4.65
CA THR A 128 22.96 7.16 5.14
C THR A 128 22.27 8.28 4.35
N GLY A 129 22.96 9.40 4.14
CA GLY A 129 22.44 10.52 3.35
C GLY A 129 22.19 10.13 1.89
N ASN A 130 23.09 9.35 1.29
CA ASN A 130 22.95 8.85 -0.07
C ASN A 130 21.75 7.92 -0.22
N TYR A 131 21.56 6.96 0.69
CA TYR A 131 20.38 6.09 0.68
C TYR A 131 19.08 6.85 0.92
N ALA A 132 19.08 7.85 1.82
CA ALA A 132 17.91 8.70 2.04
C ALA A 132 17.50 9.43 0.76
N GLN A 133 18.46 10.05 0.07
CA GLN A 133 18.22 10.70 -1.22
C GLN A 133 17.69 9.74 -2.28
N CYS A 134 18.27 8.53 -2.40
CA CYS A 134 17.77 7.52 -3.33
C CYS A 134 16.32 7.11 -3.03
N GLN A 135 15.95 7.03 -1.75
CA GLN A 135 14.58 6.68 -1.35
C GLN A 135 13.59 7.82 -1.65
N GLU A 136 14.00 9.07 -1.48
CA GLU A 136 13.19 10.24 -1.91
C GLU A 136 12.92 10.21 -3.41
N TRP A 137 13.95 9.96 -4.22
CA TRP A 137 13.80 9.87 -5.68
C TRP A 137 12.93 8.71 -6.10
N ARG A 138 13.07 7.56 -5.44
CA ARG A 138 12.19 6.42 -5.65
C ARG A 138 10.74 6.77 -5.33
N ALA A 139 10.48 7.42 -4.20
CA ALA A 139 9.14 7.83 -3.79
C ALA A 139 8.53 8.82 -4.79
N ALA A 140 9.31 9.79 -5.26
CA ALA A 140 8.90 10.72 -6.30
C ALA A 140 8.54 9.98 -7.59
N LEU A 141 9.41 9.09 -8.09
CA LEU A 141 9.16 8.31 -9.31
C LEU A 141 7.89 7.47 -9.22
N ILE A 142 7.67 6.78 -8.10
CA ILE A 142 6.45 6.01 -7.85
C ILE A 142 5.23 6.94 -7.90
N GLY A 143 5.29 8.11 -7.25
CA GLY A 143 4.23 9.11 -7.30
C GLY A 143 3.91 9.59 -8.72
N TRP A 144 4.92 9.88 -9.52
CA TRP A 144 4.77 10.23 -10.94
C TRP A 144 4.11 9.11 -11.75
N GLN A 145 4.53 7.86 -11.55
CA GLN A 145 3.95 6.69 -12.21
C GLN A 145 2.47 6.51 -11.86
N GLN A 146 2.12 6.65 -10.58
CA GLN A 146 0.73 6.57 -10.11
C GLN A 146 -0.14 7.68 -10.70
N TRP A 147 0.36 8.92 -10.70
CA TRP A 147 -0.35 10.05 -11.31
C TRP A 147 -0.60 9.84 -12.80
N HIS A 148 0.41 9.38 -13.55
CA HIS A 148 0.26 9.09 -14.98
C HIS A 148 -0.76 7.97 -15.24
N GLN A 149 -0.76 6.91 -14.42
CA GLN A 149 -1.76 5.83 -14.52
C GLN A 149 -3.19 6.34 -14.30
N GLN A 150 -3.39 7.24 -13.34
CA GLN A 150 -4.70 7.86 -13.08
C GLN A 150 -5.18 8.70 -14.27
N LEU A 151 -4.30 9.47 -14.90
CA LEU A 151 -4.64 10.26 -16.10
C LEU A 151 -4.90 9.40 -17.34
N SER A 152 -4.22 8.26 -17.44
CA SER A 152 -4.34 7.35 -18.58
C SER A 152 -5.54 6.39 -18.46
N ALA A 153 -6.19 6.34 -17.30
CA ALA A 153 -7.37 5.51 -17.11
C ALA A 153 -8.53 6.09 -17.94
N PRO A 154 -9.17 5.30 -18.82
CA PRO A 154 -10.31 5.79 -19.58
C PRO A 154 -11.40 6.23 -18.60
N ILE A 155 -11.95 7.42 -18.82
CA ILE A 155 -13.11 7.92 -18.08
C ILE A 155 -14.22 6.91 -18.30
N ALA A 156 -14.57 6.15 -17.26
CA ALA A 156 -15.80 5.36 -17.27
C ALA A 156 -16.95 6.37 -17.45
N SER A 157 -17.56 6.36 -18.64
CA SER A 157 -18.78 7.13 -18.88
C SER A 157 -19.85 6.66 -17.89
N PRO A 158 -20.60 7.59 -17.27
CA PRO A 158 -21.67 7.25 -16.33
C PRO A 158 -22.77 6.40 -16.97
#